data_AF-A0A846LLE1-F1
#
_entry.id   AF-A0A846LLE1-F1
#
_cell.length_a   1.000
_cell.length_b   1.000
_cell.length_c   1.000
_cell.angle_alpha   90.00
_cell.angle_beta   90.00
_cell.angle_gamma   90.00
#
_symmetry.space_group_name_H-M   'P 1'
#
loop_
_entity.id
_entity.type
_entity.pdbx_description
1 polymer ?
#
loop_
_entity_poly.entity_id
_entity_poly.type
_entity_poly.pdbx_seq_one_letter_code
_entity_poly.pdbx_strand_id
1 'polypeptide(L)'
;MSHLISVQLDALGRLSAELTVLGAELGEEGRLTASTGRSLGTALAGPVGDDAAGVGAGWAEVIEALAARTLAVAATLDAALAAYRRMDAGLAGQLGPGRVGAVPVPR
;
A
#
# COMPACT_ATOMS: atom_id res chain seq x y z
N MET A 1 8.60 29.72 -1.18
CA MET A 1 7.21 29.53 -0.73
C MET A 1 7.04 28.07 -0.33
N SER A 2 6.90 27.78 0.96
CA SER A 2 6.63 26.42 1.41
C SER A 2 5.15 26.16 1.16
N HIS A 3 4.81 25.32 0.19
CA HIS A 3 3.46 24.77 0.12
C HIS A 3 3.26 23.97 1.40
N LEU A 4 2.45 24.49 2.33
CA LEU A 4 1.91 23.67 3.40
C LEU A 4 1.07 22.61 2.71
N ILE A 5 1.66 21.44 2.48
CA ILE A 5 0.93 20.27 2.02
C ILE A 5 -0.07 19.97 3.14
N SER A 6 -1.32 20.34 2.90
CA SER A 6 -2.45 19.88 3.69
C SER A 6 -2.56 18.38 3.47
N VAL A 7 -1.82 17.59 4.24
CA VAL A 7 -1.90 16.14 4.21
C VAL A 7 -3.24 15.75 4.83
N GLN A 8 -4.18 15.30 4.00
CA GLN A 8 -5.42 14.69 4.46
C GLN A 8 -5.12 13.25 4.91
N LEU A 9 -4.74 13.10 6.18
CA LEU A 9 -4.35 11.80 6.76
C LEU A 9 -5.41 10.73 6.58
N ASP A 10 -6.69 11.10 6.63
CA ASP A 10 -7.80 10.15 6.42
C ASP A 10 -7.92 9.73 4.95
N ALA A 11 -7.61 10.62 4.00
CA ALA A 11 -7.55 10.25 2.58
C ALA A 11 -6.39 9.29 2.31
N LEU A 12 -5.23 9.51 2.94
CA LEU A 12 -4.10 8.57 2.88
C LEU A 12 -4.43 7.22 3.54
N GLY A 13 -5.17 7.23 4.65
CA GLY A 13 -5.64 6.01 5.30
C GLY A 13 -6.58 5.20 4.40
N ARG A 14 -7.51 5.86 3.72
CA ARG A 14 -8.37 5.21 2.71
C ARG A 14 -7.58 4.66 1.54
N LEU A 15 -6.65 5.44 0.99
CA LEU A 15 -5.77 4.99 -0.09
C LEU A 15 -4.94 3.77 0.31
N SER A 16 -4.41 3.73 1.53
CA SER A 16 -3.67 2.57 2.02
C SER A 16 -4.53 1.31 2.08
N ALA A 17 -5.78 1.45 2.55
CA ALA A 17 -6.74 0.34 2.57
C ALA A 17 -7.09 -0.13 1.14
N GLU A 18 -7.33 0.79 0.21
CA GLU A 18 -7.59 0.48 -1.20
C GLU A 18 -6.41 -0.25 -1.85
N LEU A 19 -5.17 0.19 -1.60
CA LEU A 19 -3.97 -0.47 -2.09
C LEU A 19 -3.79 -1.87 -1.47
N THR A 20 -4.16 -2.04 -0.20
CA THR A 20 -4.11 -3.36 0.46
C THR A 20 -5.08 -4.34 -0.20
N VAL A 21 -6.31 -3.90 -0.48
CA VAL A 21 -7.31 -4.70 -1.19
C VAL A 21 -6.82 -5.02 -2.60
N LEU A 22 -6.36 -4.02 -3.36
CA LEU A 22 -5.84 -4.21 -4.71
C LEU A 22 -4.65 -5.19 -4.75
N GLY A 23 -3.73 -5.09 -3.79
CA GLY A 23 -2.60 -6.01 -3.68
C GLY A 23 -3.05 -7.46 -3.44
N ALA A 24 -4.09 -7.68 -2.62
CA ALA A 24 -4.67 -9.00 -2.41
C ALA A 24 -5.38 -9.55 -3.64
N GLU A 25 -6.16 -8.71 -4.34
CA GLU A 25 -6.85 -9.06 -5.59
C GLU A 25 -5.85 -9.46 -6.68
N LEU A 26 -4.79 -8.68 -6.87
CA LEU A 26 -3.70 -9.03 -7.79
C LEU A 26 -3.02 -10.35 -7.40
N GLY A 27 -2.82 -10.60 -6.11
CA GLY A 27 -2.25 -11.87 -5.64
C GLY A 27 -3.14 -13.09 -5.92
N GLU A 28 -4.46 -12.94 -5.91
CA GLU A 28 -5.39 -13.98 -6.37
C GLU A 28 -5.32 -14.15 -7.88
N GLU A 29 -5.33 -13.06 -8.64
CA GLU A 29 -5.24 -13.09 -10.10
C GLU A 29 -3.95 -13.75 -10.60
N GLY A 30 -2.82 -13.51 -9.93
CA GLY A 30 -1.55 -14.18 -10.21
C GLY A 30 -1.65 -15.70 -10.03
N ARG A 31 -2.26 -16.16 -8.93
CA ARG A 31 -2.50 -17.59 -8.68
C ARG A 31 -3.44 -18.21 -9.72
N LEU A 32 -4.51 -17.51 -10.09
CA LEU A 32 -5.45 -17.96 -11.11
C LEU A 32 -4.75 -18.08 -12.47
N THR A 33 -3.97 -17.07 -12.86
CA THR A 33 -3.18 -17.04 -14.10
C THR A 33 -2.19 -18.21 -14.15
N ALA A 34 -1.45 -18.45 -13.07
CA ALA A 34 -0.53 -19.58 -12.98
C ALA A 34 -1.25 -20.93 -13.12
N SER A 35 -2.40 -21.07 -12.45
CA SER A 35 -3.20 -22.30 -12.51
C SER A 35 -3.79 -22.56 -13.90
N THR A 36 -4.21 -21.49 -14.58
CA THR A 36 -4.76 -21.54 -15.94
C THR A 36 -3.67 -21.91 -16.94
N GLY A 37 -2.48 -21.30 -16.83
CA GLY A 37 -1.31 -21.65 -17.65
C GLY A 37 -0.94 -23.12 -17.53
N ARG A 38 -0.85 -23.63 -16.30
CA ARG A 38 -0.61 -25.08 -16.05
C ARG A 38 -1.69 -25.95 -16.67
N SER A 39 -2.97 -25.57 -16.49
CA SER A 39 -4.10 -26.35 -17.01
C SER A 39 -4.07 -26.42 -18.54
N LEU A 40 -3.82 -25.29 -19.21
CA LEU A 40 -3.64 -25.22 -20.66
C LEU A 40 -2.43 -26.03 -21.13
N GLY A 41 -1.31 -25.96 -20.41
CA GLY A 41 -0.12 -26.75 -20.71
C GLY A 41 -0.36 -28.27 -20.64
N THR A 42 -1.23 -28.72 -19.72
CA THR A 42 -1.61 -30.14 -19.66
C THR A 42 -2.65 -30.55 -20.70
N ALA A 43 -3.47 -29.61 -21.18
CA ALA A 43 -4.55 -29.87 -22.13
C ALA A 43 -4.10 -29.85 -23.59
N LEU A 44 -3.07 -29.05 -23.90
CA LEU A 44 -2.53 -28.87 -25.26
C LEU A 44 -1.26 -29.69 -25.43
N ALA A 45 -1.17 -30.45 -26.53
CA ALA A 45 -0.02 -31.30 -26.80
C ALA A 45 1.11 -30.53 -27.49
N GLY A 46 2.35 -30.85 -27.11
CA GLY A 46 3.55 -30.37 -27.77
C GLY A 46 3.83 -28.89 -27.50
N PRO A 47 4.54 -28.20 -28.43
CA PRO A 47 5.07 -26.86 -28.18
C PRO A 47 4.05 -25.81 -27.75
N VAL A 48 2.80 -25.94 -28.21
CA VAL A 48 1.72 -24.99 -27.85
C VAL A 48 1.36 -25.10 -26.36
N GLY A 49 1.39 -26.31 -25.79
CA GLY A 49 1.18 -26.52 -24.36
C GLY A 49 2.34 -25.97 -23.53
N ASP A 50 3.58 -26.21 -23.99
CA ASP A 50 4.79 -25.68 -23.35
C ASP A 50 4.77 -24.14 -23.33
N ASP A 51 4.44 -23.52 -24.47
CA ASP A 51 4.31 -22.06 -24.58
C ASP A 51 3.18 -21.52 -23.69
N ALA A 52 2.01 -22.17 -23.65
CA ALA A 52 0.90 -21.74 -22.80
C ALA A 52 1.24 -21.82 -21.30
N ALA A 53 1.95 -22.87 -20.88
CA ALA A 53 2.43 -22.99 -19.51
C ALA A 53 3.49 -21.92 -19.18
N GLY A 54 4.44 -21.69 -20.09
CA GLY A 54 5.49 -20.68 -19.94
C GLY A 54 4.94 -19.26 -19.87
N VAL A 55 4.02 -18.90 -20.77
CA VAL A 55 3.34 -17.60 -20.75
C VAL A 55 2.53 -17.43 -19.46
N GLY A 56 1.75 -18.44 -19.05
CA GLY A 56 0.98 -18.36 -17.82
C GLY A 56 1.84 -18.21 -16.56
N ALA A 57 3.00 -18.89 -16.50
CA ALA A 57 3.95 -18.73 -15.42
C ALA A 57 4.58 -17.32 -15.41
N GLY A 58 5.09 -16.85 -16.55
CA GLY A 58 5.70 -15.53 -16.66
C GLY A 58 4.72 -14.39 -16.34
N TRP A 59 3.45 -14.54 -16.73
CA TRP A 59 2.43 -13.55 -16.43
C TRP A 59 1.99 -13.56 -14.97
N ALA A 60 1.90 -14.74 -14.36
CA ALA A 60 1.69 -14.83 -12.92
C ALA A 60 2.82 -14.13 -12.13
N GLU A 61 4.08 -14.34 -12.50
CA GLU A 61 5.23 -13.69 -11.83
C GLU A 61 5.16 -12.16 -11.89
N VAL A 62 4.77 -11.60 -13.04
CA VAL A 62 4.63 -10.14 -13.18
C VAL A 62 3.47 -9.61 -12.32
N ILE A 63 2.35 -10.31 -12.28
CA ILE A 63 1.19 -9.94 -11.45
C ILE A 63 1.55 -10.03 -9.97
N GLU A 64 2.24 -11.08 -9.54
CA GLU A 64 2.72 -11.26 -8.16
C GLU A 64 3.72 -10.17 -7.76
N ALA A 65 4.65 -9.79 -8.64
CA ALA A 65 5.57 -8.68 -8.40
C ALA A 65 4.83 -7.35 -8.23
N LEU A 66 3.79 -7.10 -9.03
CA LEU A 66 2.94 -5.91 -8.91
C LEU A 66 2.12 -5.92 -7.61
N ALA A 67 1.57 -7.08 -7.23
CA ALA A 67 0.87 -7.28 -5.97
C ALA A 67 1.77 -6.95 -4.77
N ALA A 68 2.97 -7.55 -4.74
CA ALA A 68 3.96 -7.32 -3.70
C ALA A 68 4.37 -5.84 -3.61
N ARG A 69 4.55 -5.16 -4.76
CA ARG A 69 4.89 -3.75 -4.78
C ARG A 69 3.75 -2.87 -4.25
N THR A 70 2.51 -3.19 -4.62
CA THR A 70 1.31 -2.49 -4.14
C THR A 70 1.18 -2.60 -2.62
N LEU A 71 1.34 -3.81 -2.07
CA LEU A 71 1.31 -4.06 -0.63
C LEU A 71 2.45 -3.33 0.11
N ALA A 72 3.65 -3.30 -0.47
CA ALA A 72 4.78 -2.57 0.11
C ALA A 72 4.51 -1.05 0.19
N VAL A 73 3.83 -0.47 -0.81
CA VAL A 73 3.43 0.95 -0.78
C VAL A 73 2.38 1.17 0.31
N ALA A 74 1.35 0.32 0.41
CA ALA A 74 0.35 0.39 1.47
C ALA A 74 0.99 0.35 2.87
N ALA A 75 1.87 -0.62 3.12
CA ALA A 75 2.59 -0.74 4.38
C ALA A 75 3.45 0.49 4.72
N THR A 76 4.05 1.12 3.69
CA THR A 76 4.82 2.36 3.86
C THR A 76 3.92 3.53 4.27
N LEU A 77 2.73 3.65 3.65
CA LEU A 77 1.75 4.67 4.00
C LEU A 77 1.23 4.48 5.43
N ASP A 78 0.89 3.26 5.82
CA ASP A 78 0.44 2.95 7.18
C ASP A 78 1.50 3.30 8.24
N ALA A 79 2.76 2.95 7.98
CA ALA A 79 3.87 3.28 8.87
C ALA A 79 4.05 4.81 9.00
N ALA A 80 3.95 5.55 7.89
CA ALA A 80 4.03 7.00 7.88
C ALA A 80 2.87 7.66 8.65
N LEU A 81 1.63 7.18 8.44
CA LEU A 81 0.45 7.67 9.17
C LEU A 81 0.56 7.42 10.67
N ALA A 82 1.02 6.23 11.06
CA ALA A 82 1.23 5.90 12.46
C ALA A 82 2.33 6.78 13.09
N ALA A 83 3.42 7.06 12.36
CA ALA A 83 4.46 7.97 12.82
C ALA A 83 3.93 9.40 13.00
N TYR A 84 3.18 9.91 12.03
CA TYR A 84 2.59 11.24 12.10
C TYR A 84 1.63 11.39 13.29
N ARG A 85 0.71 10.44 13.49
CA ARG A 85 -0.22 10.46 14.63
C ARG A 85 0.48 10.41 15.98
N ARG A 86 1.59 9.65 16.10
CA ARG A 86 2.42 9.64 17.32
C ARG A 86 3.09 11.00 17.56
N MET A 87 3.62 11.63 16.52
CA MET A 87 4.24 12.95 16.63
C MET A 87 3.20 14.01 17.03
N ASP A 88 2.02 13.99 16.42
CA ASP A 88 0.92 14.91 16.72
C ASP A 88 0.46 14.78 18.19
N ALA A 89 0.25 13.55 18.66
CA ALA A 89 -0.08 13.29 20.07
C ALA A 89 1.02 13.75 21.04
N GLY A 90 2.29 13.58 20.65
CA GLY A 90 3.44 14.06 21.42
C GLY A 90 3.48 15.58 21.54
N LEU A 91 3.23 16.30 20.43
CA LEU A 91 3.13 17.76 20.42
C LEU A 91 1.93 18.26 21.23
N ALA A 92 0.76 17.63 21.06
CA ALA A 92 -0.45 17.96 21.83
C ALA A 92 -0.21 17.78 23.35
N GLY A 93 0.51 16.74 23.76
CA GLY A 93 0.90 16.52 25.15
C GLY A 93 1.83 17.61 25.70
N GLN A 94 2.72 18.17 24.88
CA GLN A 94 3.59 19.30 25.25
C GLN A 94 2.83 20.63 25.36
N LEU A 95 1.70 20.77 24.64
CA LEU A 95 0.86 21.97 24.59
C LEU A 95 -0.25 22.00 25.66
N GLY A 96 -0.22 21.10 26.65
CA GLY A 96 -1.22 21.02 27.73
C GLY A 96 -1.52 22.36 28.45
N PRO A 97 -2.59 22.40 29.27
CA PRO A 97 -3.32 23.63 29.64
C PRO A 97 -2.55 24.72 30.43
N GLY A 98 -1.26 24.52 30.71
CA GLY A 98 -0.43 25.42 31.53
C GLY A 98 0.40 26.44 30.78
N ARG A 99 0.35 26.54 29.44
CA ARG A 99 1.22 27.45 28.66
C ARG A 99 0.51 28.50 27.81
N VAL A 100 -0.73 28.84 28.15
CA VAL A 100 -1.42 30.02 27.61
C VAL A 100 -1.72 30.96 28.77
N GLY A 101 -0.76 31.82 29.15
CA GLY A 101 -1.06 32.87 30.14
C GLY A 101 0.06 33.36 31.08
N ALA A 102 1.32 33.47 30.65
CA ALA A 102 2.35 34.10 31.48
C ALA A 102 3.29 35.01 30.67
N VAL A 103 2.73 36.01 30.01
CA VAL A 103 3.46 37.26 29.75
C VAL A 103 2.68 38.35 30.45
N PRO A 104 3.13 38.82 31.64
CA PRO A 104 2.52 39.98 32.27
C PRO A 104 2.83 41.19 31.39
N VAL A 105 1.81 41.77 30.78
CA VAL A 105 1.93 43.06 30.10
C VAL A 105 1.85 44.14 31.17
N PRO A 106 2.91 44.93 31.41
CA PRO A 106 2.86 46.02 32.37
C PRO A 106 1.85 47.09 31.89
N ARG A 107 0.95 47.50 32.78
CA ARG A 107 0.19 48.75 32.66
C ARG A 107 0.95 49.87 33.36
#